data_AF-A0A0N4UT93-F1
#
_entry.id   AF-A0A0N4UT93-F1
#
_cell.length_a   1.000
_cell.length_b   1.000
_cell.length_c   1.000
_cell.angle_alpha   90.00
_cell.angle_beta   90.00
_cell.angle_gamma   90.00
#
_symmetry.space_group_name_H-M   'P 1'
#
loop_
_entity.id
_entity.type
_entity.pdbx_description
1 polymer ?
#
loop_
_entity_poly.entity_id
_entity_poly.type
_entity_poly.pdbx_seq_one_letter_code
_entity_poly.pdbx_strand_id
1 'polypeptide(L)'
;MVVADELQNGRVVMQSSINANRCLETNITCNNDLGTGAVTVISNALAVLAVGNSSVDVTVTCNDDETWHTNGGATVAQIFCAIPKPSATEVTTVVDSTTRVIDTAPSNSTTTPGLCAGTEWDQWEAWTSCSATCGACGTRNRTRTCFFETNECKCEGAAEENEVCGTSPCTYPVQLACCSPYVLGAVNGEIRCKVTT
;
A
#
# COMPACT_ATOMS: atom_id res chain seq x y z
N MET A 1 -17.55 29.30 -3.10
CA MET A 1 -18.24 28.02 -2.90
C MET A 1 -17.49 27.00 -3.74
N VAL A 2 -16.78 26.08 -3.09
CA VAL A 2 -15.94 25.07 -3.77
C VAL A 2 -16.83 23.87 -4.07
N VAL A 3 -16.90 23.45 -5.33
CA VAL A 3 -17.73 22.31 -5.77
C VAL A 3 -16.87 21.05 -5.72
N ALA A 4 -17.31 20.02 -4.99
CA ALA A 4 -16.51 18.83 -4.73
C ALA A 4 -16.14 18.01 -6.00
N ASP A 5 -16.98 18.06 -7.04
CA ASP A 5 -16.79 17.30 -8.30
C ASP A 5 -15.69 17.88 -9.21
N GLU A 6 -15.16 19.07 -8.90
CA GLU A 6 -14.11 19.76 -9.66
C GLU A 6 -12.71 19.61 -9.03
N LEU A 7 -12.57 18.76 -8.01
CA LEU A 7 -11.33 18.55 -7.28
C LEU A 7 -10.78 17.13 -7.46
N GLN A 8 -9.47 17.01 -7.43
CA GLN A 8 -8.73 15.75 -7.34
C GLN A 8 -7.69 15.82 -6.21
N ASN A 9 -7.12 14.68 -5.84
CA ASN A 9 -6.14 14.61 -4.74
C ASN A 9 -4.82 15.30 -5.13
N GLY A 10 -4.35 16.21 -4.29
CA GLY A 10 -2.98 16.75 -4.32
C GLY A 10 -2.01 15.90 -3.50
N ARG A 11 -0.72 16.26 -3.52
CA ARG A 11 0.32 15.56 -2.73
C ARG A 11 0.44 16.18 -1.35
N VAL A 12 0.37 15.33 -0.33
CA VAL A 12 0.63 15.71 1.06
C VAL A 12 2.05 15.29 1.47
N VAL A 13 2.77 16.21 2.09
CA VAL A 13 4.02 15.94 2.82
C VAL A 13 3.82 16.39 4.25
N MET A 14 4.19 15.55 5.21
CA MET A 14 4.07 15.85 6.64
C MET A 14 5.44 15.83 7.30
N GLN A 15 5.73 16.84 8.11
CA GLN A 15 6.93 16.93 8.94
C GLN A 15 6.50 17.20 10.38
N SER A 16 6.83 16.27 11.28
CA SER A 16 6.48 16.41 12.69
C SER A 16 7.68 16.84 13.53
N SER A 17 7.45 17.71 14.49
CA SER A 17 8.42 18.24 15.45
C SER A 17 7.76 18.35 16.83
N ILE A 18 8.58 18.52 17.87
CA ILE A 18 8.10 18.90 19.20
C ILE A 18 8.40 20.38 19.39
N ASN A 19 7.38 21.19 19.68
CA ASN A 19 7.56 22.63 19.86
C ASN A 19 8.11 22.97 21.26
N ALA A 20 8.33 24.26 21.52
CA ALA A 20 8.87 24.74 22.79
C ALA A 20 8.00 24.37 24.02
N ASN A 21 6.71 24.11 23.82
CA ASN A 21 5.76 23.73 24.87
C ASN A 21 5.64 22.20 25.03
N ARG A 22 6.49 21.42 24.36
CA ARG A 22 6.44 19.95 24.30
C ARG A 22 5.20 19.38 23.63
N CYS A 23 4.45 20.19 22.89
CA CYS A 23 3.36 19.70 22.05
C CYS A 23 3.94 19.11 20.76
N LEU A 24 3.33 18.02 20.29
CA LEU A 24 3.57 17.53 18.94
C LEU A 24 2.97 18.52 17.95
N GLU A 25 3.81 18.99 17.03
CA GLU A 25 3.47 19.91 15.95
C GLU A 25 3.75 19.20 14.63
N THR A 26 2.82 19.29 13.68
CA THR A 26 2.99 18.71 12.35
C THR A 26 2.75 19.80 11.32
N ASN A 27 3.78 20.09 10.51
CA ASN A 27 3.67 20.91 9.32
C ASN A 27 3.23 20.02 8.15
N ILE A 28 2.14 20.41 7.51
CA ILE A 28 1.49 19.69 6.42
C ILE A 28 1.56 20.55 5.17
N THR A 29 2.42 20.15 4.24
CA THR A 29 2.53 20.77 2.93
C THR A 29 1.62 20.07 1.95
N CYS A 30 0.74 20.82 1.32
CA CYS A 30 -0.13 20.37 0.24
C CYS A 30 0.36 20.95 -1.08
N ASN A 31 0.76 20.07 -2.00
CA ASN A 31 1.37 20.43 -3.27
C ASN A 31 0.47 20.05 -4.45
N ASN A 32 0.55 20.87 -5.50
CA ASN A 32 0.00 20.57 -6.80
C ASN A 32 1.08 19.98 -7.71
N ASP A 33 0.90 18.69 -8.01
CA ASP A 33 1.85 17.91 -8.81
C ASP A 33 1.83 18.23 -10.30
N LEU A 34 0.85 19.01 -10.74
CA LEU A 34 0.79 19.57 -12.09
C LEU A 34 1.73 20.77 -12.26
N GLY A 35 2.45 21.17 -11.19
CA GLY A 35 3.47 22.21 -11.19
C GLY A 35 2.92 23.64 -11.14
N THR A 36 1.70 23.87 -11.64
CA THR A 36 1.01 25.17 -11.58
C THR A 36 -0.49 24.98 -11.33
N GLY A 37 -1.09 25.89 -10.55
CA GLY A 37 -2.53 25.90 -10.28
C GLY A 37 -2.85 25.94 -8.79
N ALA A 38 -4.10 26.26 -8.48
CA ALA A 38 -4.58 26.38 -7.11
C ALA A 38 -4.39 25.09 -6.32
N VAL A 39 -4.09 25.22 -5.04
CA VAL A 39 -4.05 24.12 -4.08
C VAL A 39 -4.81 24.54 -2.83
N THR A 40 -5.63 23.64 -2.29
CA THR A 40 -6.47 23.91 -1.12
C THR A 40 -6.31 22.83 -0.08
N VAL A 41 -6.04 23.23 1.17
CA VAL A 41 -6.11 22.34 2.33
C VAL A 41 -7.49 22.47 2.93
N ILE A 42 -8.18 21.35 3.01
CA ILE A 42 -9.53 21.23 3.53
C ILE A 42 -9.49 20.34 4.77
N SER A 43 -10.23 20.70 5.81
CA SER A 43 -10.40 19.87 7.01
C SER A 43 -11.84 19.42 7.18
N ASN A 44 -12.18 19.04 8.41
CA ASN A 44 -13.51 18.61 8.86
C ASN A 44 -14.66 19.33 8.16
N ALA A 45 -15.68 18.57 7.73
CA ALA A 45 -16.89 19.10 7.11
C ALA A 45 -16.64 20.10 5.96
N LEU A 46 -15.53 19.91 5.23
CA LEU A 46 -15.11 20.75 4.10
C LEU A 46 -14.68 22.18 4.47
N ALA A 47 -14.23 22.41 5.70
CA ALA A 47 -13.67 23.70 6.10
C ALA A 47 -12.34 23.98 5.39
N VAL A 48 -12.24 25.11 4.71
CA VAL A 48 -10.99 25.52 4.03
C VAL A 48 -10.02 26.06 5.08
N LEU A 49 -8.87 25.40 5.24
CA LEU A 49 -7.82 25.82 6.16
C LEU A 49 -6.81 26.76 5.50
N ALA A 50 -6.43 26.47 4.26
CA ALA A 50 -5.50 27.29 3.50
C ALA A 50 -5.70 27.12 2.00
N VAL A 51 -5.38 28.18 1.24
CA VAL A 51 -5.37 28.19 -0.22
C VAL A 51 -4.03 28.78 -0.66
N GLY A 52 -3.38 28.13 -1.62
CA GLY A 52 -2.14 28.62 -2.21
C GLY A 52 -2.09 28.36 -3.71
N ASN A 53 -0.95 28.66 -4.29
CA ASN A 53 -0.64 28.37 -5.69
C ASN A 53 0.57 27.45 -5.74
N SER A 54 0.43 26.31 -6.42
CA SER A 54 1.41 25.22 -6.48
C SER A 54 1.73 24.51 -5.16
N SER A 55 1.78 25.24 -4.03
CA SER A 55 2.02 24.69 -2.70
C SER A 55 1.37 25.56 -1.62
N VAL A 56 0.91 24.95 -0.53
CA VAL A 56 0.45 25.64 0.68
C VAL A 56 0.72 24.80 1.92
N ASP A 57 1.12 25.45 3.01
CA ASP A 57 1.41 24.81 4.29
C ASP A 57 0.31 25.08 5.31
N VAL A 58 0.01 24.07 6.12
CA VAL A 58 -0.82 24.18 7.32
C VAL A 58 -0.11 23.50 8.48
N THR A 59 -0.01 24.20 9.60
CA THR A 59 0.50 23.64 10.85
C THR A 59 -0.66 23.23 11.75
N VAL A 60 -0.57 22.01 12.29
CA VAL A 60 -1.47 21.53 13.35
C VAL A 60 -0.68 21.16 14.60
N THR A 61 -1.25 21.47 15.75
CA THR A 61 -0.66 21.17 17.07
C THR A 61 -1.61 20.34 17.91
N CYS A 62 -1.06 19.39 18.66
CA CYS A 62 -1.82 18.61 19.63
C CYS A 62 -2.04 19.42 20.92
N ASN A 63 -3.26 19.42 21.45
CA ASN A 63 -3.62 20.05 22.72
C ASN A 63 -3.74 19.03 23.86
N ASP A 64 -3.95 19.52 25.09
CA ASP A 64 -4.17 18.69 26.29
C ASP A 64 -5.38 17.74 26.16
N ASP A 65 -6.32 18.06 25.27
CA ASP A 65 -7.50 17.24 24.97
C ASP A 65 -7.23 16.14 23.92
N GLU A 66 -5.95 15.82 23.63
CA GLU A 66 -5.51 14.83 22.63
C GLU A 66 -6.08 15.07 21.21
N THR A 67 -6.49 16.30 20.94
CA THR A 67 -7.05 16.71 19.65
C THR A 67 -6.05 17.57 18.89
N TRP A 68 -6.13 17.57 17.56
CA TRP A 68 -5.31 18.41 16.69
C TRP A 68 -6.01 19.71 16.39
N HIS A 69 -5.27 20.81 16.36
CA HIS A 69 -5.84 22.14 16.17
C HIS A 69 -4.97 22.96 15.24
N THR A 70 -5.59 23.85 14.48
CA THR A 70 -4.85 24.87 13.74
C THR A 70 -4.44 26.02 14.66
N ASN A 71 -3.51 26.86 14.21
CA ASN A 71 -3.18 28.12 14.87
C ASN A 71 -4.39 29.05 15.08
N GLY A 72 -5.49 28.84 14.33
CA GLY A 72 -6.75 29.56 14.48
C GLY A 72 -7.74 28.94 15.49
N GLY A 73 -7.35 27.86 16.19
CA GLY A 73 -8.16 27.20 17.21
C GLY A 73 -9.21 26.22 16.67
N ALA A 74 -9.26 25.98 15.35
CA ALA A 74 -10.15 24.99 14.78
C ALA A 74 -9.63 23.58 15.06
N THR A 75 -10.45 22.72 15.66
CA THR A 75 -10.16 21.29 15.79
C THR A 75 -10.11 20.63 14.41
N VAL A 76 -9.15 19.73 14.21
CA VAL A 76 -8.88 19.02 12.95
C VAL A 76 -8.88 17.51 13.25
N ALA A 77 -9.76 16.76 12.58
CA ALA A 77 -9.79 15.29 12.67
C ALA A 77 -9.30 14.65 11.35
N GLN A 78 -9.52 15.33 10.23
CA GLN A 78 -9.07 14.90 8.91
C GLN A 78 -8.55 16.08 8.10
N ILE A 79 -7.57 15.80 7.23
CA ILE A 79 -7.03 16.77 6.28
C ILE A 79 -7.06 16.16 4.89
N PHE A 80 -7.53 16.96 3.94
CA PHE A 80 -7.58 16.67 2.53
C PHE A 80 -6.77 17.73 1.79
N CYS A 81 -5.88 17.29 0.91
CA CYS A 81 -5.18 18.16 -0.02
C CYS A 81 -5.86 18.06 -1.38
N ALA A 82 -6.43 19.17 -1.84
CA ALA A 82 -7.22 19.22 -3.06
C ALA A 82 -6.59 20.15 -4.10
N ILE A 83 -6.57 19.70 -5.33
CA ILE A 83 -6.21 20.49 -6.51
C ILE A 83 -7.34 20.45 -7.54
N PRO A 84 -7.50 21.47 -8.40
CA PRO A 84 -8.47 21.44 -9.48
C PRO A 84 -8.25 20.23 -10.38
N LYS A 85 -9.34 19.55 -10.75
CA LYS A 85 -9.31 18.50 -11.78
C LYS A 85 -8.87 19.14 -13.11
N PRO A 86 -7.90 18.55 -13.84
CA PRO A 86 -7.56 19.02 -15.16
C PRO A 86 -8.79 18.89 -16.07
N SER A 87 -9.10 19.96 -16.81
CA SER A 87 -10.21 19.94 -17.77
C SER A 87 -9.99 18.81 -18.77
N ALA A 88 -11.00 17.94 -18.94
CA ALA A 88 -10.90 16.74 -19.73
C ALA A 88 -10.73 17.06 -21.22
N THR A 89 -9.49 17.07 -21.69
CA THR A 89 -9.17 16.72 -23.07
C THR A 89 -8.68 15.28 -23.03
N GLU A 90 -9.60 14.37 -23.37
CA GLU A 90 -9.49 12.92 -23.22
C GLU A 90 -8.30 12.32 -24.01
N VAL A 91 -7.49 11.48 -23.35
CA VAL A 91 -6.63 10.49 -24.02
C VAL A 91 -7.12 9.10 -23.65
N THR A 92 -7.16 8.29 -24.70
CA THR A 92 -7.93 7.09 -24.97
C THR A 92 -7.61 5.89 -24.07
N THR A 93 -8.68 5.16 -23.73
CA THR A 93 -8.72 3.87 -23.06
C THR A 93 -8.03 2.75 -23.84
N VAL A 94 -7.32 1.84 -23.15
CA VAL A 94 -7.10 0.47 -23.64
C VAL A 94 -7.53 -0.51 -22.56
N VAL A 95 -8.50 -1.34 -22.92
CA VAL A 95 -9.14 -2.36 -22.08
C VAL A 95 -8.30 -3.64 -22.18
N ASP A 96 -8.03 -4.29 -21.04
CA ASP A 96 -7.50 -5.66 -21.00
C ASP A 96 -8.59 -6.62 -20.50
N SER A 97 -8.64 -7.79 -21.12
CA SER A 97 -9.56 -8.88 -20.82
C SER A 97 -8.84 -10.19 -21.03
N THR A 98 -8.76 -11.04 -20.01
CA THR A 98 -9.34 -12.39 -20.03
C THR A 98 -9.10 -13.14 -18.70
N THR A 99 -10.12 -13.93 -18.34
CA THR A 99 -10.27 -14.80 -17.16
C THR A 99 -9.85 -16.24 -17.46
N ARG A 100 -9.56 -17.07 -16.42
CA ARG A 100 -10.33 -18.30 -16.05
C ARG A 100 -9.75 -19.05 -14.83
N VAL A 101 -10.67 -19.66 -14.07
CA VAL A 101 -10.54 -20.48 -12.85
C VAL A 101 -10.68 -21.97 -13.19
N ILE A 102 -9.98 -22.90 -12.51
CA ILE A 102 -10.45 -24.28 -12.25
C ILE A 102 -9.92 -24.78 -10.89
N ASP A 103 -10.85 -25.19 -10.02
CA ASP A 103 -10.67 -26.02 -8.81
C ASP A 103 -10.57 -27.51 -9.14
N THR A 104 -9.79 -28.29 -8.38
CA THR A 104 -10.13 -29.71 -8.13
C THR A 104 -9.50 -30.24 -6.84
N ALA A 105 -10.29 -31.06 -6.13
CA ALA A 105 -10.19 -31.50 -4.74
C ALA A 105 -9.12 -32.62 -4.47
N PRO A 106 -8.89 -33.03 -3.20
CA PRO A 106 -7.69 -33.75 -2.77
C PRO A 106 -7.85 -35.28 -2.84
N SER A 107 -6.74 -36.00 -3.00
CA SER A 107 -6.68 -37.44 -2.73
C SER A 107 -5.67 -37.75 -1.63
N ASN A 108 -6.18 -38.41 -0.60
CA ASN A 108 -5.48 -38.91 0.57
C ASN A 108 -4.94 -40.31 0.22
N SER A 109 -3.65 -40.58 0.47
CA SER A 109 -3.06 -41.91 0.23
C SER A 109 -2.17 -42.33 1.39
N THR A 110 -2.64 -43.36 2.09
CA THR A 110 -2.04 -44.09 3.21
C THR A 110 -0.67 -44.68 2.85
N THR A 111 0.37 -44.33 3.61
CA THR A 111 1.76 -44.77 3.41
C THR A 111 2.06 -46.08 4.12
N THR A 112 2.47 -47.10 3.35
CA THR A 112 3.15 -48.31 3.83
C THR A 112 4.65 -47.99 4.02
N PRO A 113 5.27 -48.24 5.20
CA PRO A 113 6.64 -47.81 5.44
C PRO A 113 7.66 -48.76 4.79
N GLY A 114 8.54 -48.24 3.92
CA GLY A 114 9.80 -48.92 3.59
C GLY A 114 10.36 -48.71 2.17
N LEU A 115 9.54 -48.35 1.18
CA LEU A 115 10.00 -48.27 -0.22
C LEU A 115 10.76 -46.97 -0.56
N CYS A 116 10.47 -45.88 0.16
CA CYS A 116 10.96 -44.53 -0.17
C CYS A 116 11.93 -43.96 0.87
N ALA A 117 12.68 -44.82 1.56
CA ALA A 117 13.58 -44.43 2.64
C ALA A 117 14.73 -43.49 2.22
N GLY A 118 15.01 -43.37 0.91
CA GLY A 118 15.99 -42.43 0.33
C GLY A 118 15.37 -41.26 -0.44
N THR A 119 14.10 -40.94 -0.21
CA THR A 119 13.44 -39.81 -0.88
C THR A 119 13.60 -38.53 -0.06
N GLU A 120 14.25 -37.53 -0.62
CA GLU A 120 14.52 -36.26 0.06
C GLU A 120 14.38 -35.06 -0.86
N TRP A 121 13.99 -33.93 -0.26
CA TRP A 121 14.02 -32.65 -0.94
C TRP A 121 15.44 -32.11 -0.97
N ASP A 122 15.84 -31.58 -2.12
CA ASP A 122 16.99 -30.69 -2.19
C ASP A 122 16.71 -29.38 -1.42
N GLN A 123 17.77 -28.61 -1.21
CA GLN A 123 17.65 -27.25 -0.71
C GLN A 123 16.76 -26.43 -1.65
N TRP A 124 15.98 -25.53 -1.03
CA TRP A 124 15.27 -24.52 -1.79
C TRP A 124 16.26 -23.66 -2.57
N GLU A 125 15.92 -23.41 -3.82
CA GLU A 125 16.54 -22.36 -4.59
C GLU A 125 16.29 -20.99 -3.95
N ALA A 126 17.10 -20.03 -4.35
CA ALA A 126 16.89 -18.65 -3.95
C ALA A 126 15.53 -18.16 -4.46
N TRP A 127 14.87 -17.32 -3.65
CA TRP A 127 13.70 -16.60 -4.11
C TRP A 127 14.02 -15.76 -5.35
N THR A 128 13.11 -15.75 -6.30
CA THR A 128 13.16 -14.80 -7.41
C THR A 128 13.03 -13.36 -6.92
N SER A 129 13.47 -12.43 -7.77
CA SER A 129 13.22 -11.02 -7.55
C SER A 129 11.73 -10.75 -7.47
N CYS A 130 11.33 -9.88 -6.55
CA CYS A 130 9.94 -9.51 -6.42
C CYS A 130 9.44 -8.81 -7.70
N SER A 131 8.27 -9.21 -8.20
CA SER A 131 7.70 -8.61 -9.41
C SER A 131 7.27 -7.15 -9.25
N ALA A 132 7.10 -6.67 -8.00
CA ALA A 132 6.87 -5.27 -7.69
C ALA A 132 7.62 -4.87 -6.41
N THR A 133 8.13 -3.66 -6.33
CA THR A 133 8.93 -3.22 -5.18
C THR A 133 8.11 -2.62 -4.04
N CYS A 134 6.81 -2.38 -4.25
CA CYS A 134 5.92 -1.74 -3.28
C CYS A 134 4.46 -2.20 -3.41
N GLY A 135 3.63 -1.79 -2.45
CA GLY A 135 2.18 -1.92 -2.46
C GLY A 135 1.65 -3.31 -2.13
N ALA A 136 2.49 -4.27 -1.75
CA ALA A 136 2.11 -5.69 -1.68
C ALA A 136 1.47 -6.21 -2.98
N CYS A 137 1.92 -5.66 -4.12
CA CYS A 137 1.47 -6.04 -5.46
C CYS A 137 2.36 -7.13 -6.08
N GLY A 138 3.54 -7.35 -5.49
CA GLY A 138 4.55 -8.23 -6.02
C GLY A 138 4.40 -9.65 -5.49
N THR A 139 4.77 -10.62 -6.32
CA THR A 139 4.94 -12.01 -5.91
C THR A 139 6.38 -12.42 -6.24
N ARG A 140 6.93 -13.29 -5.41
CA ARG A 140 8.18 -14.01 -5.71
C ARG A 140 7.96 -15.49 -5.45
N ASN A 141 8.74 -16.30 -6.14
CA ASN A 141 8.66 -17.74 -6.07
C ASN A 141 10.03 -18.36 -5.83
N ARG A 142 10.03 -19.59 -5.32
CA ARG A 142 11.22 -20.44 -5.23
C ARG A 142 10.82 -21.88 -5.51
N THR A 143 11.78 -22.65 -5.98
CA THR A 143 11.60 -24.06 -6.33
C THR A 143 12.61 -24.93 -5.62
N ARG A 144 12.31 -26.22 -5.49
CA ARG A 144 13.24 -27.25 -5.02
C ARG A 144 13.01 -28.53 -5.79
N THR A 145 14.08 -29.30 -5.96
CA THR A 145 14.02 -30.58 -6.65
C THR A 145 13.84 -31.71 -5.64
N CYS A 146 13.04 -32.72 -5.99
CA CYS A 146 12.90 -33.94 -5.20
C CYS A 146 13.85 -35.01 -5.74
N PHE A 147 14.69 -35.58 -4.88
CA PHE A 147 15.51 -36.74 -5.19
C PHE A 147 14.83 -38.01 -4.67
N PHE A 148 14.74 -39.02 -5.53
CA PHE A 148 14.16 -40.32 -5.22
C PHE A 148 14.82 -41.42 -6.04
N GLU A 149 14.86 -42.64 -5.49
CA GLU A 149 15.55 -43.78 -6.11
C GLU A 149 14.70 -44.51 -7.15
N THR A 150 13.37 -44.44 -7.04
CA THR A 150 12.43 -45.12 -7.95
C THR A 150 11.25 -44.21 -8.29
N ASN A 151 10.70 -44.34 -9.50
CA ASN A 151 9.56 -43.54 -9.98
C ASN A 151 8.26 -43.76 -9.17
N GLU A 152 8.25 -44.75 -8.27
CA GLU A 152 7.13 -45.05 -7.36
C GLU A 152 7.19 -44.17 -6.09
N CYS A 153 8.30 -43.46 -5.87
CA CYS A 153 8.54 -42.59 -4.73
C CYS A 153 8.40 -41.11 -5.11
N LYS A 154 7.91 -40.32 -4.15
CA LYS A 154 7.75 -38.86 -4.28
C LYS A 154 8.03 -38.20 -2.94
N CYS A 155 8.56 -36.99 -2.97
CA CYS A 155 8.72 -36.19 -1.76
C CYS A 155 7.35 -35.63 -1.33
N GLU A 156 7.07 -35.66 -0.04
CA GLU A 156 5.86 -35.05 0.51
C GLU A 156 6.03 -33.52 0.63
N GLY A 157 5.02 -32.77 0.16
CA GLY A 157 5.00 -31.31 0.15
C GLY A 157 5.13 -30.70 -1.25
N ALA A 158 5.17 -29.37 -1.31
CA ALA A 158 5.25 -28.64 -2.58
C ALA A 158 6.70 -28.56 -3.10
N ALA A 159 6.85 -28.66 -4.43
CA ALA A 159 8.10 -28.39 -5.14
C ALA A 159 8.31 -26.89 -5.40
N GLU A 160 7.25 -26.10 -5.29
CA GLU A 160 7.25 -24.66 -5.54
C GLU A 160 6.57 -23.93 -4.38
N GLU A 161 7.07 -22.73 -4.08
CA GLU A 161 6.48 -21.85 -3.08
C GLU A 161 6.37 -20.45 -3.66
N ASN A 162 5.27 -19.77 -3.35
CA ASN A 162 5.00 -18.39 -3.77
C ASN A 162 4.67 -17.56 -2.54
N GLU A 163 5.17 -16.33 -2.49
CA GLU A 163 4.80 -15.38 -1.45
C GLU A 163 4.66 -13.95 -1.98
N VAL A 164 3.84 -13.18 -1.29
CA VAL A 164 3.70 -11.75 -1.54
C VAL A 164 4.92 -11.01 -1.02
N CYS A 165 5.39 -10.05 -1.81
CA CYS A 165 6.57 -9.25 -1.52
C CYS A 165 6.33 -7.78 -1.90
N GLY A 166 7.32 -6.91 -1.60
CA GLY A 166 7.16 -5.47 -1.80
C GLY A 166 6.10 -4.87 -0.86
N THR A 167 6.06 -5.28 0.41
CA THR A 167 5.00 -4.89 1.37
C THR A 167 5.07 -3.43 1.81
N SER A 168 6.14 -2.72 1.48
CA SER A 168 6.25 -1.29 1.76
C SER A 168 5.19 -0.53 0.94
N PRO A 169 4.52 0.48 1.52
CA PRO A 169 3.59 1.32 0.78
C PRO A 169 4.27 1.91 -0.44
N CYS A 170 3.57 1.95 -1.56
CA CYS A 170 4.06 2.70 -2.70
C CYS A 170 3.99 4.20 -2.39
N THR A 171 5.09 4.90 -2.65
CA THR A 171 5.11 6.35 -2.71
C THR A 171 4.57 6.82 -4.06
N TYR A 172 3.89 7.95 -4.09
CA TYR A 172 3.36 8.56 -5.33
C TYR A 172 4.40 8.56 -6.49
N PRO A 173 3.99 8.39 -7.76
CA PRO A 173 2.62 8.30 -8.31
C PRO A 173 2.16 6.88 -8.56
N VAL A 174 1.36 6.32 -7.66
CA VAL A 174 0.53 5.15 -7.97
C VAL A 174 -0.89 5.41 -7.49
N GLN A 175 -1.86 4.83 -8.20
CA GLN A 175 -3.29 5.02 -7.96
C GLN A 175 -3.72 4.53 -6.56
N LEU A 176 -3.04 3.50 -6.01
CA LEU A 176 -3.24 2.99 -4.64
C LEU A 176 -1.89 2.76 -3.95
N ALA A 177 -1.80 3.09 -2.65
CA ALA A 177 -0.61 2.84 -1.83
C ALA A 177 -0.39 1.34 -1.53
N CYS A 178 -1.47 0.56 -1.52
CA CYS A 178 -1.49 -0.90 -1.34
C CYS A 178 -2.43 -1.55 -2.36
N CYS A 179 -2.05 -2.66 -2.97
CA CYS A 179 -2.89 -3.44 -3.87
C CYS A 179 -3.96 -4.22 -3.10
N SER A 180 -5.16 -4.33 -3.66
CA SER A 180 -6.21 -5.20 -3.11
C SER A 180 -5.70 -6.66 -3.00
N PRO A 181 -5.96 -7.38 -1.89
CA PRO A 181 -6.83 -7.04 -0.75
C PRO A 181 -6.13 -6.33 0.42
N TYR A 182 -4.93 -5.82 0.22
CA TYR A 182 -4.13 -5.20 1.28
C TYR A 182 -4.51 -3.73 1.51
N VAL A 183 -4.48 -3.34 2.77
CA VAL A 183 -4.68 -1.96 3.22
C VAL A 183 -3.46 -1.46 3.99
N LEU A 184 -3.33 -0.14 4.13
CA LEU A 184 -2.31 0.45 4.99
C LEU A 184 -2.54 0.03 6.46
N GLY A 185 -1.48 -0.42 7.12
CA GLY A 185 -1.53 -0.71 8.55
C GLY A 185 -0.14 -0.74 9.19
N ALA A 186 -0.11 -0.69 10.52
CA ALA A 186 1.13 -0.84 11.27
C ALA A 186 1.44 -2.32 11.50
N VAL A 187 2.68 -2.74 11.19
CA VAL A 187 3.24 -4.07 11.48
C VAL A 187 4.63 -3.85 12.11
N ASN A 188 4.82 -4.28 13.35
CA ASN A 188 6.07 -4.09 14.10
C ASN A 188 6.59 -2.64 14.13
N GLY A 189 5.69 -1.66 14.21
CA GLY A 189 6.04 -0.23 14.24
C GLY A 189 6.34 0.41 12.88
N GLU A 190 6.25 -0.34 11.78
CA GLU A 190 6.42 0.17 10.43
C GLU A 190 5.08 0.19 9.68
N ILE A 191 4.86 1.20 8.83
CA ILE A 191 3.70 1.22 7.94
C ILE A 191 3.95 0.24 6.80
N ARG A 192 3.09 -0.76 6.68
CA ARG A 192 3.13 -1.79 5.65
C ARG A 192 1.73 -2.06 5.09
N CYS A 193 1.69 -2.61 3.89
CA CYS A 193 0.46 -3.15 3.32
C CYS A 193 0.17 -4.49 3.99
N LYS A 194 -1.00 -4.61 4.63
CA LYS A 194 -1.44 -5.82 5.36
C LYS A 194 -2.90 -6.16 5.04
N VAL A 195 -3.28 -7.41 5.25
CA VAL A 195 -4.67 -7.83 5.15
C VAL A 195 -5.50 -7.24 6.29
N THR A 196 -6.74 -6.87 5.99
CA THR A 196 -7.75 -6.53 6.99
C THR A 196 -8.19 -7.80 7.72
N THR A 197 -7.87 -7.90 9.00
CA THR A 197 -8.36 -8.96 9.90
C THR A 197 -9.78 -8.68 10.34
#